data_AF-A0A8T2BVE7-F1
#
_entry.id   AF-A0A8T2BVE7-F1
#
_cell.length_a   1.000
_cell.length_b   1.000
_cell.length_c   1.000
_cell.angle_alpha   90.00
_cell.angle_beta   90.00
_cell.angle_gamma   90.00
#
_symmetry.space_group_name_H-M   'P 1'
#
loop_
_entity.id
_entity.type
_entity.pdbx_description
1 polymer ?
#
loop_
_entity_poly.entity_id
_entity_poly.type
_entity_poly.pdbx_seq_one_letter_code
_entity_poly.pdbx_strand_id
1 'polypeptide(L)'
;MLVGAYPFEDLSDPKEFRKTIGRILKAQYSIPDYVRVSDECRHLLSRIFIANPEKRITIEEIKNHSWFLKNLPVEMSEGSLMMNGPSTQTVEEIVWIIEEARKPITVATGLSGAGGSGGSSNGAIGSNSMDLDELDSDFEDIDTADLLSPL
;
A
#
# COMPACT_ATOMS: atom_id res chain seq x y z
N MET A 1 -14.22 3.92 -2.58
CA MET A 1 -15.51 3.19 -2.67
C MET A 1 -16.73 4.10 -2.56
N LEU A 2 -16.90 4.90 -1.49
CA LEU A 2 -18.12 5.73 -1.32
C LEU A 2 -18.14 7.03 -2.15
N VAL A 3 -17.02 7.77 -2.18
CA VAL A 3 -16.92 9.09 -2.86
C VAL A 3 -16.22 9.01 -4.22
N GLY A 4 -15.39 7.98 -4.42
CA GLY A 4 -14.61 7.81 -5.66
C GLY A 4 -13.28 8.58 -5.71
N ALA A 5 -12.94 9.32 -4.65
CA ALA A 5 -11.69 10.04 -4.48
C ALA A 5 -11.12 9.84 -3.07
N TYR A 6 -9.85 10.21 -2.87
CA TYR A 6 -9.20 10.16 -1.55
C TYR A 6 -9.66 11.33 -0.66
N PRO A 7 -9.85 11.09 0.66
CA PRO A 7 -10.46 12.07 1.56
C PRO A 7 -9.61 13.30 1.86
N PHE A 8 -8.30 13.25 1.63
CA PHE A 8 -7.35 14.31 1.99
C PHE A 8 -6.67 14.96 0.78
N GLU A 9 -6.87 14.44 -0.43
CA GLU A 9 -6.22 15.00 -1.62
C GLU A 9 -6.91 16.29 -2.09
N ASP A 10 -6.14 17.17 -2.71
CA ASP A 10 -6.70 18.29 -3.45
C ASP A 10 -7.07 17.86 -4.86
N LEU A 11 -8.36 17.91 -5.20
CA LEU A 11 -8.85 17.58 -6.54
C LEU A 11 -8.38 18.59 -7.59
N SER A 12 -7.98 19.80 -7.16
CA SER A 12 -7.55 20.89 -8.04
C SER A 12 -6.05 20.80 -8.35
N ASP A 13 -5.25 20.28 -7.43
CA ASP A 13 -3.81 20.05 -7.61
C ASP A 13 -3.34 18.76 -6.90
N PRO A 14 -3.48 17.59 -7.57
CA PRO A 14 -3.14 16.30 -6.98
C PRO A 14 -1.64 16.11 -6.70
N LYS A 15 -0.76 16.96 -7.28
CA LYS A 15 0.69 16.88 -7.09
C LYS A 15 1.17 17.64 -5.86
N GLU A 16 0.28 18.39 -5.20
CA GLU A 16 0.63 19.20 -4.04
C GLU A 16 0.56 18.40 -2.72
N PHE A 17 1.54 17.51 -2.54
CA PHE A 17 1.63 16.63 -1.37
C PHE A 17 1.62 17.39 -0.04
N ARG A 18 2.23 18.58 0.01
CA ARG A 18 2.27 19.42 1.23
C ARG A 18 0.88 19.72 1.78
N LYS A 19 -0.09 20.04 0.92
CA LYS A 19 -1.48 20.28 1.32
C LYS A 19 -2.16 19.01 1.80
N THR A 20 -1.95 17.88 1.11
CA THR A 20 -2.50 16.58 1.49
C THR A 20 -2.02 16.16 2.88
N ILE A 21 -0.72 16.28 3.16
CA ILE A 21 -0.16 15.99 4.50
C ILE A 21 -0.77 16.92 5.55
N GLY A 22 -0.88 18.21 5.28
CA GLY A 22 -1.53 19.16 6.19
C GLY A 22 -2.98 18.79 6.54
N ARG A 23 -3.75 18.28 5.57
CA ARG A 23 -5.12 17.79 5.80
C ARG A 23 -5.15 16.50 6.61
N ILE A 24 -4.22 15.56 6.36
CA ILE A 24 -4.11 14.31 7.13
C ILE A 24 -3.83 14.61 8.61
N LEU A 25 -2.84 15.46 8.90
CA LEU A 25 -2.46 15.81 10.28
C LEU A 25 -3.61 16.46 11.07
N LYS A 26 -4.47 17.21 10.37
CA LYS A 26 -5.66 17.86 10.94
C LYS A 26 -6.91 16.99 10.87
N ALA A 27 -6.82 15.78 10.29
CA ALA A 27 -7.96 14.93 9.95
C ALA A 27 -9.08 15.68 9.21
N GLN A 28 -8.70 16.58 8.29
CA GLN A 28 -9.63 17.43 7.56
C GLN A 28 -10.12 16.74 6.29
N TYR A 29 -11.36 16.26 6.31
CA TYR A 29 -12.04 15.68 5.16
C TYR A 29 -13.50 16.17 5.11
N SER A 30 -14.13 16.08 3.94
CA SER A 30 -15.56 16.32 3.78
C SER A 30 -16.17 15.30 2.81
N ILE A 31 -17.44 14.97 3.03
CA ILE A 31 -18.22 14.12 2.13
C ILE A 31 -19.06 15.09 1.27
N PRO A 32 -18.91 15.08 -0.07
CA PRO A 32 -19.67 15.99 -0.92
C PRO A 32 -21.19 15.76 -0.86
N ASP A 33 -21.97 16.83 -1.00
CA ASP A 33 -23.44 16.80 -0.86
C ASP A 33 -24.15 15.87 -1.86
N TYR A 34 -23.56 15.66 -3.03
CA TYR A 34 -24.09 14.75 -4.04
C TYR A 34 -23.98 13.27 -3.62
N VAL A 35 -23.13 12.95 -2.64
CA VAL A 35 -22.94 11.59 -2.14
C VAL A 35 -23.89 11.34 -0.97
N ARG A 36 -24.89 10.49 -1.19
CA ARG A 36 -25.79 10.05 -0.12
C ARG A 36 -25.14 8.94 0.69
N VAL A 37 -24.77 9.27 1.91
CA VAL A 37 -24.19 8.36 2.90
C VAL A 37 -25.16 8.24 4.07
N SER A 38 -25.31 7.07 4.69
CA SER A 38 -26.18 6.95 5.88
C SER A 38 -25.50 7.59 7.10
N ASP A 39 -26.27 8.00 8.10
CA ASP A 39 -25.69 8.66 9.27
C ASP A 39 -24.81 7.71 10.10
N GLU A 40 -25.12 6.41 10.11
CA GLU A 40 -24.25 5.40 10.73
C GLU A 40 -22.92 5.28 9.98
N CYS A 41 -22.92 5.40 8.65
CA CYS A 41 -21.69 5.39 7.87
C CYS A 41 -20.85 6.65 8.14
N ARG A 42 -21.48 7.83 8.20
CA ARG A 42 -20.80 9.08 8.58
C ARG A 42 -20.21 8.99 9.99
N HIS A 43 -20.96 8.43 10.92
CA HIS A 43 -20.51 8.19 12.29
C HIS A 43 -19.30 7.24 12.34
N LEU A 44 -19.31 6.17 11.54
CA LEU A 44 -18.16 5.28 11.45
C LEU A 44 -16.92 6.00 10.90
N LEU A 45 -17.07 6.77 9.82
CA LEU A 45 -15.96 7.52 9.22
C LEU A 45 -15.39 8.57 10.18
N SER A 46 -16.23 9.27 10.94
CA SER A 46 -15.76 10.26 11.93
C SER A 46 -14.99 9.64 13.09
N ARG A 47 -15.25 8.37 13.40
CA ARG A 47 -14.54 7.58 14.41
C ARG A 47 -13.21 6.99 13.89
N ILE A 48 -13.10 6.77 12.58
CA ILE A 48 -11.87 6.29 11.92
C ILE A 48 -10.89 7.44 11.66
N PHE A 49 -11.38 8.55 11.11
CA PHE A 49 -10.55 9.72 10.78
C PHE A 49 -10.36 10.64 11.99
N ILE A 50 -9.76 10.09 13.04
CA ILE A 50 -9.32 10.82 14.23
C ILE A 50 -7.78 10.92 14.21
N ALA A 51 -7.27 12.14 14.36
CA ALA A 51 -5.83 12.43 14.35
C ALA A 51 -5.09 11.72 15.49
N ASN A 52 -5.66 11.75 16.71
CA ASN A 52 -5.10 11.01 17.84
C ASN A 52 -5.41 9.49 17.70
N PRO A 53 -4.39 8.62 17.57
CA PRO A 53 -4.58 7.18 17.42
C PRO A 53 -5.21 6.51 18.64
N GLU A 54 -4.97 7.01 19.87
CA GLU A 54 -5.54 6.43 21.09
C GLU A 54 -7.05 6.62 21.19
N LYS A 55 -7.58 7.64 20.49
CA LYS A 55 -9.02 7.92 20.42
C LYS A 55 -9.69 7.30 19.20
N ARG A 56 -8.91 6.70 18.29
CA ARG A 56 -9.40 6.11 17.05
C ARG A 56 -10.12 4.79 17.36
N ILE A 57 -11.24 4.58 16.68
CA ILE A 57 -12.02 3.34 16.85
C ILE A 57 -11.18 2.09 16.57
N THR A 58 -11.32 1.07 17.42
CA THR A 58 -10.61 -0.21 17.26
C THR A 58 -11.32 -1.13 16.27
N ILE A 59 -10.63 -2.17 15.79
CA ILE A 59 -11.26 -3.18 14.91
C ILE A 59 -12.43 -3.88 15.60
N GLU A 60 -12.32 -4.17 16.90
CA GLU A 60 -13.40 -4.77 17.68
C GLU A 60 -14.62 -3.86 17.76
N GLU A 61 -14.42 -2.56 17.96
CA GLU A 61 -15.50 -1.58 17.94
C GLU A 61 -16.12 -1.42 16.54
N ILE A 62 -15.33 -1.49 15.47
CA ILE A 62 -15.82 -1.48 14.08
C ILE A 62 -16.69 -2.70 13.81
N LYS A 63 -16.24 -3.90 14.19
CA LYS A 63 -17.00 -5.16 14.02
C LYS A 63 -18.37 -5.10 14.72
N ASN A 64 -18.45 -4.37 15.82
CA ASN A 64 -19.69 -4.17 16.58
C ASN A 64 -20.49 -2.93 16.14
N HIS A 65 -20.00 -2.15 15.19
CA HIS A 65 -20.64 -0.92 14.75
C HIS A 65 -21.89 -1.22 13.89
N SER A 66 -23.00 -0.52 14.13
CA SER A 66 -24.29 -0.77 13.47
C SER A 66 -24.21 -0.73 11.94
N TRP A 67 -23.37 0.14 11.37
CA TRP A 67 -23.13 0.20 9.93
C TRP A 67 -22.45 -1.07 9.39
N PHE A 68 -21.50 -1.65 10.13
CA PHE A 68 -20.76 -2.84 9.72
C PHE A 68 -21.61 -4.11 9.82
N LEU A 69 -22.44 -4.21 10.85
CA LEU A 69 -23.35 -5.34 11.07
C LEU A 69 -24.54 -5.37 10.09
N LYS A 70 -24.85 -4.23 9.45
CA LYS A 70 -26.00 -4.12 8.55
C LYS A 70 -25.77 -4.96 7.29
N ASN A 71 -26.60 -5.98 7.11
CA ASN A 71 -26.51 -6.94 6.02
C ASN A 71 -25.20 -7.74 5.99
N LEU A 72 -24.53 -7.89 7.14
CA LEU A 72 -23.33 -8.72 7.23
C LEU A 72 -23.74 -10.19 7.00
N PRO A 73 -23.24 -10.86 5.96
CA PRO A 73 -23.55 -12.26 5.73
C PRO A 73 -23.11 -13.10 6.93
N VAL A 74 -23.93 -14.08 7.29
CA VAL A 74 -23.67 -14.98 8.44
C VAL A 74 -22.31 -15.67 8.31
N GLU A 75 -21.86 -15.90 7.07
CA GLU A 75 -20.57 -16.52 6.74
C GLU A 75 -19.33 -15.64 7.05
N MET A 76 -19.52 -14.35 7.35
CA MET A 76 -18.46 -13.44 7.76
C MET A 76 -18.48 -13.13 9.26
N SER A 77 -19.49 -13.62 9.98
CA SER A 77 -19.47 -13.61 11.44
C SER A 77 -18.34 -14.51 11.93
N GLU A 78 -17.74 -14.17 13.06
CA GLU A 78 -16.48 -14.69 13.62
C GLU A 78 -16.37 -16.24 13.66
N GLY A 79 -17.51 -16.95 13.55
CA GLY A 79 -17.60 -18.41 13.46
C GLY A 79 -17.49 -19.04 12.06
N SER A 80 -17.41 -18.27 10.97
CA SER A 80 -17.42 -18.81 9.60
C SER A 80 -16.14 -18.51 8.78
N LEU A 81 -15.10 -17.98 9.42
CA LEU A 81 -13.74 -17.93 8.84
C LEU A 81 -13.08 -19.31 8.71
N MET A 82 -13.83 -20.40 8.79
CA MET A 82 -13.37 -21.74 8.44
C MET A 82 -13.18 -21.95 6.92
N MET A 83 -13.31 -20.90 6.10
CA MET A 83 -12.99 -20.94 4.67
C MET A 83 -11.52 -20.65 4.35
N ASN A 84 -10.63 -20.64 5.34
CA ASN A 84 -9.26 -21.05 5.09
C ASN A 84 -9.19 -22.54 5.38
N GLY A 85 -9.54 -23.35 4.38
CA GLY A 85 -9.13 -24.76 4.39
C GLY A 85 -7.65 -24.82 4.73
N PRO A 86 -7.19 -25.82 5.51
CA PRO A 86 -5.79 -25.91 5.89
C PRO A 86 -4.95 -25.74 4.63
N SER A 87 -4.08 -24.74 4.61
CA SER A 87 -3.06 -24.60 3.57
C SER A 87 -2.43 -25.98 3.41
N THR A 88 -2.60 -26.58 2.25
CA THR A 88 -2.24 -27.98 2.01
C THR A 88 -0.74 -28.23 2.18
N GLN A 89 0.03 -27.14 2.18
CA GLN A 89 1.46 -27.13 2.27
C GLN A 89 1.94 -27.05 3.73
N THR A 90 2.86 -27.94 4.09
CA THR A 90 3.50 -27.90 5.41
C THR A 90 4.61 -26.85 5.44
N VAL A 91 5.03 -26.46 6.64
CA VAL A 91 6.11 -25.47 6.83
C VAL A 91 7.41 -25.97 6.20
N GLU A 92 7.66 -27.28 6.27
CA GLU A 92 8.86 -27.91 5.72
C GLU A 92 8.88 -27.84 4.19
N GLU A 93 7.74 -28.05 3.54
CA GLU A 93 7.62 -27.93 2.09
C GLU A 93 7.81 -26.50 1.62
N ILE A 94 7.29 -25.51 2.37
CA ILE A 94 7.53 -24.08 2.09
C ILE A 94 9.03 -23.77 2.14
N VAL A 95 9.73 -24.20 3.20
CA VAL A 95 11.17 -23.96 3.35
C VAL A 95 11.95 -24.64 2.23
N TRP A 96 11.58 -25.87 1.87
CA TRP A 96 12.21 -26.61 0.79
C TRP A 96 12.09 -25.87 -0.56
N ILE A 97 10.91 -25.34 -0.88
CA ILE A 97 10.72 -24.55 -2.12
C ILE A 97 11.60 -23.29 -2.12
N ILE A 98 11.74 -22.60 -0.97
CA ILE A 98 12.59 -21.42 -0.85
C ILE A 98 14.07 -21.78 -1.08
N GLU A 99 14.53 -22.90 -0.53
CA GLU A 99 15.89 -23.40 -0.72
C GLU A 99 16.16 -23.81 -2.17
N GLU A 100 15.19 -24.47 -2.81
CA GLU A 100 15.28 -24.88 -4.20
C GLU A 100 15.34 -23.67 -5.14
N ALA A 101 14.51 -22.65 -4.91
CA ALA A 101 14.47 -21.44 -5.71
C ALA A 101 15.74 -20.56 -5.59
N ARG A 102 16.57 -20.78 -4.56
CA ARG A 102 17.86 -20.09 -4.38
C ARG A 102 18.98 -20.66 -5.23
N LYS A 103 18.82 -21.85 -5.80
CA LYS A 103 19.84 -22.48 -6.65
C LYS A 103 19.86 -21.78 -8.02
N PRO A 104 21.03 -21.34 -8.53
CA PRO A 104 21.10 -20.72 -9.85
C PRO A 104 20.71 -21.75 -10.92
N ILE A 105 19.97 -21.33 -11.94
CA ILE A 105 19.64 -22.17 -13.10
C ILE A 105 20.95 -22.53 -13.81
N THR A 106 21.46 -23.73 -13.55
CA THR A 106 22.48 -24.32 -14.39
C THR A 106 21.78 -24.81 -15.64
N VAL A 107 21.82 -24.02 -16.71
CA VAL A 107 21.50 -24.52 -18.05
C VAL A 107 22.39 -25.73 -18.32
N ALA A 108 21.81 -26.93 -18.21
CA ALA A 108 22.50 -28.14 -18.56
C ALA A 108 22.78 -28.08 -20.06
N THR A 109 24.04 -27.88 -20.39
CA THR A 109 24.62 -27.98 -21.73
C THR A 109 24.38 -29.39 -22.24
N GLY A 110 23.22 -29.62 -22.84
CA GLY A 110 22.75 -30.95 -23.22
C GLY A 110 21.63 -30.92 -24.25
N LEU A 111 21.61 -29.93 -25.15
CA LEU A 111 20.85 -30.00 -26.38
C LEU A 111 21.59 -29.22 -27.48
N SER A 112 22.51 -29.91 -28.16
CA SER A 112 23.14 -29.44 -29.39
C SER A 112 22.17 -29.58 -30.55
N GLY A 113 21.75 -28.44 -31.13
CA GLY A 113 20.93 -28.44 -32.35
C GLY A 113 20.61 -27.06 -32.91
N ALA A 114 21.52 -26.57 -33.78
CA ALA A 114 21.35 -25.57 -34.82
C ALA A 114 21.33 -24.06 -34.47
N GLY A 115 22.49 -23.42 -34.69
CA GLY A 115 22.56 -22.23 -35.54
C GLY A 115 23.08 -20.94 -34.89
N GLY A 116 24.36 -20.63 -35.10
CA GLY A 116 24.89 -19.27 -34.96
C GLY A 116 26.32 -19.17 -34.43
N SER A 117 27.29 -19.47 -35.30
CA SER A 117 28.72 -19.26 -35.05
C SER A 117 29.13 -17.79 -35.16
N GLY A 118 30.10 -17.38 -34.35
CA GLY A 118 30.87 -16.14 -34.50
C GLY A 118 30.70 -15.24 -33.28
N GLY A 119 31.70 -14.89 -32.50
CA GLY A 119 33.14 -14.85 -32.70
C GLY A 119 33.64 -13.72 -31.80
N SER A 120 34.67 -13.95 -31.00
CA SER A 120 35.31 -12.89 -30.23
C SER A 120 35.88 -11.85 -31.19
N SER A 121 35.36 -10.62 -31.14
CA SER A 121 36.10 -9.43 -31.52
C SER A 121 35.54 -8.21 -30.79
N ASN A 122 36.44 -7.44 -30.19
CA ASN A 122 36.23 -6.12 -29.64
C ASN A 122 35.23 -5.26 -30.43
N GLY A 123 34.28 -4.65 -29.72
CA GLY A 123 33.37 -3.66 -30.29
C GLY A 123 32.63 -2.93 -29.17
N ALA A 124 33.14 -1.76 -28.79
CA ALA A 124 32.48 -0.82 -27.91
C ALA A 124 31.12 -0.42 -28.49
N ILE A 125 30.04 -0.59 -27.71
CA ILE A 125 28.82 0.20 -27.84
C ILE A 125 28.34 0.48 -26.42
N GLY A 126 28.44 1.75 -26.03
CA GLY A 126 28.11 2.23 -24.70
C GLY A 126 26.63 2.11 -24.37
N SER A 127 26.36 2.01 -23.07
CA SER A 127 25.10 2.42 -22.47
C SER A 127 25.39 2.79 -21.02
N ASN A 128 25.75 4.07 -20.89
CA ASN A 128 25.47 4.99 -19.80
C ASN A 128 25.47 4.39 -18.39
N SER A 129 26.62 4.53 -17.73
CA SER A 129 26.69 4.74 -16.28
C SER A 129 25.65 5.79 -15.90
N MET A 130 24.59 5.40 -15.18
CA MET A 130 23.81 6.38 -14.43
C MET A 130 24.65 6.78 -13.24
N ASP A 131 25.30 7.93 -13.37
CA ASP A 131 25.97 8.63 -12.29
C ASP A 131 24.90 8.91 -11.22
N LEU A 132 25.04 8.31 -10.03
CA LEU A 132 24.07 8.37 -8.94
C LEU A 132 24.32 9.57 -7.99
N ASP A 133 25.19 10.49 -8.39
CA ASP A 133 25.70 11.59 -7.57
C ASP A 133 24.97 12.94 -7.81
N GLU A 134 23.79 12.94 -8.45
CA GLU A 134 22.99 14.16 -8.70
C GLU A 134 21.59 14.10 -8.07
N LEU A 135 21.50 13.68 -6.80
CA LEU A 135 20.35 13.97 -5.95
C LEU A 135 20.82 14.55 -4.62
N ASP A 136 21.52 15.68 -4.72
CA ASP A 136 21.83 16.51 -3.57
C ASP A 136 21.56 17.97 -3.96
N SER A 137 20.31 18.40 -3.83
CA SER A 137 19.93 19.81 -3.67
C SER A 137 18.42 19.94 -3.47
N ASP A 138 18.01 20.01 -2.20
CA ASP A 138 16.87 20.80 -1.68
C ASP A 138 16.02 20.17 -0.53
N PHE A 139 16.47 19.11 0.14
CA PHE A 139 15.79 18.62 1.35
C PHE A 139 16.21 19.32 2.66
N GLU A 140 17.26 20.15 2.65
CA GLU A 140 17.61 20.98 3.81
C GLU A 140 16.88 22.32 3.70
N ASP A 141 15.66 22.38 4.25
CA ASP A 141 15.03 23.59 4.84
C ASP A 141 13.53 23.35 5.16
N ILE A 142 13.18 22.19 5.74
CA ILE A 142 11.91 22.07 6.47
C ILE A 142 12.20 22.30 7.95
N ASP A 143 12.04 23.54 8.37
CA ASP A 143 11.93 23.93 9.77
C ASP A 143 10.69 23.24 10.36
N THR A 144 10.89 22.03 10.90
CA THR A 144 9.88 21.29 11.67
C THR A 144 9.39 22.07 12.91
N ALA A 145 10.10 23.14 13.27
CA ALA A 145 9.73 24.08 14.32
C ALA A 145 8.50 24.94 13.98
N ASP A 146 8.20 25.21 12.71
CA ASP A 146 7.07 26.08 12.33
C ASP A 146 5.72 25.32 12.33
N LEU A 147 5.76 23.99 12.29
CA LEU A 147 4.59 23.12 12.44
C LEU A 147 4.19 22.87 13.90
N LEU A 148 5.00 23.35 14.85
CA LEU A 148 4.77 23.30 16.29
C LEU A 148 4.68 24.72 16.87
N SER A 149 3.89 25.60 16.25
CA SER A 149 3.40 26.78 16.96
C SER A 149 2.31 26.34 17.95
N PRO A 150 2.46 26.60 19.26
CA PRO A 150 1.50 26.17 20.26
C PRO A 150 0.25 27.05 20.19
N LEU A 151 -0.92 26.40 20.13
CA LEU A 151 -2.18 26.96 20.64
C LEU A 151 -2.33 26.60 22.12
#